data_AF-A0A940B061-F1
#
_entry.id   AF-A0A940B061-F1
#
_cell.length_a   1.000
_cell.length_b   1.000
_cell.length_c   1.000
_cell.angle_alpha   90.00
_cell.angle_beta   90.00
_cell.angle_gamma   90.00
#
_symmetry.space_group_name_H-M   'P 1'
#
loop_
_entity.id
_entity.type
_entity.pdbx_description
1 polymer ?
#
loop_
_entity_poly.entity_id
_entity_poly.type
_entity_poly.pdbx_seq_one_letter_code
_entity_poly.pdbx_strand_id
1 'polypeptide(L)'
;NAHLSAYPKTDWEKLSRKVIESLGLRQNRLTTQIESHDGIAELFDAFCRWNSVLLDFDRDIWMYVSMGYFKQRTIKGEIGSSTMPHKVNPIDFENSEGNLGLANAVLGFMARKLAISRMQRDLTDSTTLRNMGVGFGYTLIAIRSTLKGLGKLELNAERLAEDLDRNWEVLAEPIQTVMRKVGMDHPYERLKELTRGRRVTAEIMRDFVKALPLPKDDKARLMKLTPSTYIGLAEKLARLA
;
A
#
# COMPACT_ATOMS: atom_id res chain seq x y z
N ASN A 1 10.12 12.99 -47.52
CA ASN A 1 9.10 13.56 -46.63
C ASN A 1 8.05 14.25 -47.50
N ALA A 2 6.81 13.73 -47.54
CA ALA A 2 5.75 14.22 -48.45
C ALA A 2 5.46 15.72 -48.29
N HIS A 3 5.52 16.23 -47.06
CA HIS A 3 5.30 17.64 -46.76
C HIS A 3 6.38 18.53 -47.38
N LEU A 4 7.65 18.14 -47.27
CA LEU A 4 8.77 18.85 -47.90
C LEU A 4 8.71 18.77 -49.44
N SER A 5 8.22 17.66 -50.01
CA SER A 5 8.02 17.53 -51.46
C SER A 5 6.96 18.48 -52.00
N ALA A 6 5.92 18.78 -51.22
CA ALA A 6 4.84 19.70 -51.62
C ALA A 6 5.13 21.17 -51.27
N TYR A 7 5.69 21.44 -50.08
CA TYR A 7 6.03 22.80 -49.65
C TYR A 7 7.42 22.82 -49.00
N PRO A 8 8.49 23.04 -49.80
CA PRO A 8 9.86 22.97 -49.31
C PRO A 8 10.29 24.16 -48.45
N LYS A 9 9.55 25.28 -48.50
CA LYS A 9 9.87 26.51 -47.75
C LYS A 9 9.21 26.58 -46.36
N THR A 10 8.33 25.64 -46.04
CA THR A 10 7.59 25.63 -44.77
C THR A 10 8.46 25.00 -43.67
N ASP A 11 8.53 25.65 -42.51
CA ASP A 11 9.11 25.06 -41.29
C ASP A 11 8.14 24.04 -40.68
N TRP A 12 8.23 22.82 -41.20
CA TRP A 12 7.34 21.71 -40.82
C TRP A 12 7.54 21.26 -39.36
N GLU A 13 8.74 21.43 -38.81
CA GLU A 13 8.99 21.04 -37.43
C GLU A 13 8.28 21.99 -36.47
N LYS A 14 8.40 23.31 -36.71
CA LYS A 14 7.68 24.34 -35.95
C LYS A 14 6.16 24.22 -36.10
N LEU A 15 5.68 23.93 -37.31
CA LEU A 15 4.25 23.74 -37.55
C LEU A 15 3.73 22.49 -36.82
N SER A 16 4.42 21.36 -36.92
CA SER A 16 4.08 20.11 -36.21
C SER A 16 4.03 20.33 -34.70
N ARG A 17 5.03 21.03 -34.15
CA ARG A 17 5.07 21.41 -32.73
C ARG A 17 3.82 22.20 -32.34
N LYS A 18 3.52 23.27 -33.09
CA LYS A 18 2.36 24.15 -32.81
C LYS A 18 1.05 23.36 -32.80
N VAL A 19 0.86 22.43 -33.73
CA VAL A 19 -0.34 21.58 -33.78
C VAL A 19 -0.41 20.66 -32.56
N ILE A 20 0.67 19.93 -32.25
CA ILE A 20 0.69 18.98 -31.12
C ILE A 20 0.49 19.72 -29.78
N GLU A 21 1.20 20.82 -29.57
CA GLU A 21 1.11 21.62 -28.34
C GLU A 21 -0.26 22.32 -28.22
N SER A 22 -0.94 22.65 -29.33
CA SER A 22 -2.31 23.15 -29.29
C SER A 22 -3.34 22.13 -28.77
N LEU A 23 -2.99 20.84 -28.77
CA LEU A 23 -3.78 19.75 -28.19
C LEU A 23 -3.42 19.47 -26.72
N GLY A 24 -2.54 20.27 -26.12
CA GLY A 24 -2.05 20.06 -24.75
C GLY A 24 -1.05 18.91 -24.61
N LEU A 25 -0.47 18.45 -25.73
CA LEU A 25 0.51 17.38 -25.76
C LEU A 25 1.93 17.92 -25.94
N ARG A 26 2.94 17.15 -25.54
CA ARG A 26 4.35 17.46 -25.78
C ARG A 26 4.82 16.76 -27.05
N GLN A 27 5.44 17.49 -27.96
CA GLN A 27 5.99 16.91 -29.18
C GLN A 27 7.18 15.98 -28.89
N ASN A 28 7.10 14.74 -29.38
CA ASN A 28 8.27 13.89 -29.60
C ASN A 28 8.81 14.15 -31.01
N ARG A 29 10.04 14.70 -31.10
CA ARG A 29 10.64 15.11 -32.39
C ARG A 29 11.22 13.94 -33.17
N LEU A 30 11.61 12.86 -32.48
CA LEU A 30 12.38 11.76 -33.06
C LEU A 30 11.52 10.49 -33.01
N THR A 31 10.73 10.31 -34.07
CA THR A 31 9.85 9.15 -34.22
C THR A 31 10.13 8.44 -35.53
N THR A 32 9.70 7.19 -35.62
CA THR A 32 9.50 6.53 -36.91
C THR A 32 8.11 6.90 -37.43
N GLN A 33 7.38 5.95 -38.01
CA GLN A 33 6.00 6.18 -38.40
C GLN A 33 5.02 6.22 -37.22
N ILE A 34 5.40 5.67 -36.07
CA ILE A 34 4.62 5.65 -34.83
C ILE A 34 5.31 6.48 -33.75
N GLU A 35 4.55 6.91 -32.75
CA GLU A 35 5.13 7.39 -31.49
C GLU A 35 5.89 6.24 -30.80
N SER A 36 6.92 6.57 -30.01
CA SER A 36 7.78 5.58 -29.33
C SER A 36 7.05 4.68 -28.32
N HIS A 37 5.90 5.13 -27.81
CA HIS A 37 5.12 4.51 -26.74
C HIS A 37 5.80 4.48 -25.37
N ASP A 38 7.00 5.05 -25.23
CA ASP A 38 7.75 5.10 -23.96
C ASP A 38 6.96 5.83 -22.87
N GLY A 39 6.36 6.97 -23.18
CA GLY A 39 5.53 7.72 -22.22
C GLY A 39 4.26 6.95 -21.81
N ILE A 40 3.73 6.08 -22.69
CA ILE A 40 2.60 5.19 -22.37
C ILE A 40 3.07 4.07 -21.43
N ALA A 41 4.25 3.50 -21.67
CA ALA A 41 4.84 2.51 -20.76
C ALA A 41 5.10 3.08 -19.37
N GLU A 42 5.68 4.30 -19.29
CA GLU A 42 5.87 5.02 -18.02
C GLU A 42 4.56 5.23 -17.26
N LEU A 43 3.49 5.62 -17.97
CA LEU A 43 2.15 5.76 -17.40
C LEU A 43 1.64 4.43 -16.84
N PHE A 44 1.72 3.34 -17.62
CA PHE A 44 1.24 2.03 -17.18
C PHE A 44 2.03 1.49 -15.99
N ASP A 45 3.34 1.70 -15.95
CA ASP A 45 4.17 1.31 -14.81
C ASP A 45 3.84 2.14 -13.57
N ALA A 46 3.53 3.44 -13.72
CA ALA A 46 3.04 4.26 -12.62
C ALA A 46 1.72 3.73 -12.04
N PHE A 47 0.78 3.35 -12.90
CA PHE A 47 -0.46 2.69 -12.47
C PHE A 47 -0.21 1.33 -11.83
N CYS A 48 0.71 0.51 -12.36
CA CYS A 48 1.06 -0.77 -11.75
C CYS A 48 1.58 -0.59 -10.31
N ARG A 49 2.46 0.41 -10.09
CA ARG A 49 2.97 0.74 -8.74
C ARG A 49 1.86 1.22 -7.82
N TRP A 50 0.97 2.10 -8.31
CA TRP A 50 -0.17 2.58 -7.53
C TRP A 50 -1.12 1.43 -7.15
N ASN A 51 -1.43 0.56 -8.11
CA ASN A 51 -2.23 -0.65 -7.88
C ASN A 51 -1.59 -1.58 -6.87
N SER A 52 -0.25 -1.73 -6.87
CA SER A 52 0.45 -2.53 -5.87
C SER A 52 0.31 -1.97 -4.45
N VAL A 53 0.30 -0.65 -4.28
CA VAL A 53 0.04 -0.02 -2.97
C VAL A 53 -1.40 -0.31 -2.52
N LEU A 54 -2.38 -0.20 -3.42
CA LEU A 54 -3.77 -0.52 -3.08
C LEU A 54 -3.97 -2.01 -2.78
N LEU A 55 -3.27 -2.90 -3.49
CA LEU A 55 -3.33 -4.34 -3.26
C LEU A 55 -2.81 -4.69 -1.87
N ASP A 56 -1.68 -4.10 -1.47
CA ASP A 56 -1.12 -4.26 -0.12
C ASP A 56 -2.12 -3.78 0.94
N PHE A 57 -2.73 -2.61 0.71
CA PHE A 57 -3.79 -2.09 1.56
C PHE A 57 -5.00 -3.03 1.68
N ASP A 58 -5.51 -3.57 0.57
CA ASP A 58 -6.65 -4.48 0.58
C ASP A 58 -6.34 -5.76 1.41
N ARG A 59 -5.11 -6.28 1.30
CA ARG A 59 -4.65 -7.44 2.09
C ARG A 59 -4.52 -7.15 3.58
N ASP A 60 -3.96 -6.01 3.93
CA ASP A 60 -3.82 -5.61 5.33
C ASP A 60 -5.19 -5.40 5.98
N ILE A 61 -6.12 -4.73 5.29
CA ILE A 61 -7.49 -4.58 5.80
C ILE A 61 -8.20 -5.93 5.92
N TRP A 62 -8.06 -6.81 4.93
CA TRP A 62 -8.58 -8.18 5.02
C TRP A 62 -8.07 -8.88 6.28
N MET A 63 -6.77 -8.76 6.56
CA MET A 63 -6.13 -9.36 7.72
C MET A 63 -6.66 -8.74 9.03
N TYR A 64 -6.81 -7.42 9.10
CA TYR A 64 -7.37 -6.75 10.28
C TYR A 64 -8.84 -7.12 10.53
N VAL A 65 -9.63 -7.33 9.48
CA VAL A 65 -10.99 -7.89 9.61
C VAL A 65 -10.92 -9.33 10.15
N SER A 66 -9.99 -10.14 9.64
CA SER A 66 -9.77 -11.52 10.12
C SER A 66 -9.37 -11.60 11.60
N MET A 67 -8.53 -10.66 12.07
CA MET A 67 -8.17 -10.52 13.48
C MET A 67 -9.31 -9.96 14.36
N GLY A 68 -10.38 -9.46 13.74
CA GLY A 68 -11.52 -8.84 14.40
C GLY A 68 -11.27 -7.40 14.85
N TYR A 69 -10.21 -6.75 14.37
CA TYR A 69 -9.92 -5.32 14.64
C TYR A 69 -10.92 -4.40 13.95
N PHE A 70 -11.44 -4.85 12.81
CA PHE A 70 -12.61 -4.24 12.19
C PHE A 70 -13.77 -5.24 12.14
N LYS A 71 -14.94 -4.75 12.51
CA LYS A 71 -16.23 -5.35 12.17
C LYS A 71 -16.68 -4.77 10.82
N GLN A 72 -17.64 -5.43 10.19
CA GLN A 72 -18.23 -4.97 8.94
C GLN A 72 -19.72 -4.74 9.11
N ARG A 73 -20.19 -3.56 8.73
CA ARG A 73 -21.62 -3.27 8.64
C ARG A 73 -22.28 -4.18 7.62
N THR A 74 -23.34 -4.84 8.05
CA THR A 74 -24.21 -5.59 7.14
C THR A 74 -25.30 -4.67 6.61
N ILE A 75 -25.52 -4.70 5.29
CA ILE A 75 -26.67 -4.05 4.68
C ILE A 75 -27.83 -5.04 4.71
N LYS A 76 -29.02 -4.58 5.11
CA LYS A 76 -30.23 -5.42 5.17
C LYS A 76 -30.50 -6.03 3.79
N GLY A 77 -30.42 -7.36 3.70
CA GLY A 77 -30.64 -8.13 2.46
C GLY A 77 -29.36 -8.64 1.77
N GLU A 78 -28.16 -8.24 2.20
CA GLU A 78 -26.92 -8.88 1.72
C GLU A 78 -26.77 -10.30 2.30
N ILE A 79 -26.53 -11.28 1.43
CA ILE A 79 -26.23 -12.66 1.82
C ILE A 79 -24.72 -12.83 1.88
N GLY A 80 -24.15 -12.96 3.09
CA GLY A 80 -22.70 -13.10 3.26
C GLY A 80 -22.14 -14.50 2.96
N SER A 81 -22.96 -15.55 3.13
CA SER A 81 -22.65 -16.93 2.71
C SER A 81 -23.93 -17.70 2.45
N SER A 82 -23.92 -18.57 1.43
CA SER A 82 -25.06 -19.42 1.07
C SER A 82 -25.40 -20.50 2.10
N THR A 83 -24.47 -20.83 3.00
CA THR A 83 -24.63 -21.92 4.00
C THR A 83 -24.37 -21.48 5.44
N MET A 84 -23.67 -20.36 5.66
CA MET A 84 -23.34 -19.85 6.99
C MET A 84 -23.96 -18.46 7.22
N PRO A 85 -25.18 -18.36 7.78
CA PRO A 85 -25.94 -17.11 7.85
C PRO A 85 -25.32 -16.03 8.74
N HIS A 86 -24.37 -16.38 9.60
CA HIS A 86 -23.64 -15.44 10.46
C HIS A 86 -22.36 -14.87 9.83
N LYS A 87 -21.95 -15.36 8.65
CA LYS A 87 -20.65 -15.04 8.07
C LYS A 87 -20.69 -13.71 7.31
N VAL A 88 -19.83 -12.77 7.70
CA VAL A 88 -19.62 -11.48 7.02
C VAL A 88 -18.18 -11.44 6.52
N ASN A 89 -18.00 -11.53 5.20
CA ASN A 89 -16.67 -11.58 4.56
C ASN A 89 -16.29 -10.22 3.99
N PRO A 90 -14.99 -9.84 4.00
CA PRO A 90 -14.48 -8.61 3.39
C PRO A 90 -14.44 -8.69 1.85
N ILE A 91 -15.55 -9.09 1.23
CA ILE A 91 -15.63 -9.40 -0.21
C ILE A 91 -15.29 -8.22 -1.12
N ASP A 92 -15.54 -7.00 -0.65
CA ASP A 92 -15.28 -5.80 -1.42
C ASP A 92 -13.74 -5.59 -1.56
N PHE A 93 -12.96 -5.89 -0.52
CA PHE A 93 -11.49 -5.86 -0.58
C PHE A 93 -10.93 -7.04 -1.40
N GLU A 94 -11.48 -8.25 -1.24
CA GLU A 94 -11.10 -9.44 -2.04
C GLU A 94 -11.36 -9.23 -3.54
N ASN A 95 -12.47 -8.56 -3.87
CA ASN A 95 -12.80 -8.19 -5.25
C ASN A 95 -11.78 -7.19 -5.82
N SER A 96 -11.40 -6.19 -5.02
CA SER A 96 -10.39 -5.22 -5.42
C SER A 96 -9.04 -5.90 -5.67
N GLU A 97 -8.55 -6.71 -4.72
CA GLU A 97 -7.28 -7.45 -4.85
C GLU A 97 -7.21 -8.24 -6.16
N GLY A 98 -8.25 -9.01 -6.48
CA GLY A 98 -8.30 -9.79 -7.72
C GLY A 98 -8.25 -8.93 -8.99
N ASN A 99 -8.98 -7.81 -9.01
CA ASN A 99 -8.98 -6.89 -10.14
C ASN A 99 -7.65 -6.15 -10.30
N LEU A 100 -6.96 -5.79 -9.21
CA LEU A 100 -5.63 -5.17 -9.27
C LEU A 100 -4.60 -6.11 -9.89
N GLY A 101 -4.66 -7.40 -9.58
CA GLY A 101 -3.84 -8.43 -10.24
C GLY A 101 -4.04 -8.47 -11.75
N LEU A 102 -5.30 -8.47 -12.20
CA LEU A 102 -5.65 -8.44 -13.62
C LEU A 102 -5.22 -7.13 -14.29
N ALA A 103 -5.42 -5.99 -13.64
CA ALA A 103 -4.99 -4.69 -14.12
C ALA A 103 -3.48 -4.66 -14.37
N ASN A 104 -2.68 -5.10 -13.40
CA ASN A 104 -1.22 -5.10 -13.48
C ASN A 104 -0.69 -6.08 -14.55
N ALA A 105 -1.35 -7.22 -14.72
CA ALA A 105 -1.00 -8.16 -15.78
C ALA A 105 -1.15 -7.52 -17.18
N VAL A 106 -2.30 -6.87 -17.42
CA VAL A 106 -2.61 -6.22 -18.71
C VAL A 106 -1.73 -4.99 -18.94
N LEU A 107 -1.72 -4.05 -17.99
CA LEU A 107 -0.97 -2.79 -18.10
C LEU A 107 0.53 -3.06 -18.24
N GLY A 108 1.08 -3.93 -17.40
CA GLY A 108 2.49 -4.28 -17.48
C GLY A 108 2.83 -4.98 -18.79
N PHE A 109 2.01 -5.91 -19.29
CA PHE A 109 2.25 -6.53 -20.60
C PHE A 109 2.35 -5.47 -21.70
N MET A 110 1.42 -4.51 -21.73
CA MET A 110 1.41 -3.45 -22.73
C MET A 110 2.64 -2.54 -22.60
N ALA A 111 3.05 -2.18 -21.38
CA ALA A 111 4.24 -1.36 -21.15
C ALA A 111 5.49 -1.98 -21.78
N ARG A 112 5.65 -3.30 -21.63
CA ARG A 112 6.79 -4.06 -22.17
C ARG A 112 6.70 -4.31 -23.67
N LYS A 113 5.49 -4.44 -24.22
CA LYS A 113 5.27 -4.82 -25.64
C LYS A 113 5.18 -3.64 -26.59
N LEU A 114 4.66 -2.48 -26.15
CA LEU A 114 4.37 -1.37 -27.06
C LEU A 114 5.63 -0.64 -27.54
N ALA A 115 6.64 -0.49 -26.69
CA ALA A 115 7.91 0.17 -27.03
C ALA A 115 8.79 -0.60 -28.03
N ILE A 116 8.38 -1.79 -28.48
CA ILE A 116 9.15 -2.65 -29.39
C ILE A 116 8.37 -2.83 -30.69
N SER A 117 8.92 -2.33 -31.79
CA SER A 117 8.36 -2.43 -33.14
C SER A 117 9.47 -2.65 -34.17
N ARG A 118 9.26 -3.54 -35.15
CA ARG A 118 10.30 -3.88 -36.14
C ARG A 118 10.55 -2.72 -37.11
N MET A 119 11.84 -2.38 -37.31
CA MET A 119 12.29 -1.35 -38.26
C MET A 119 11.53 -0.01 -38.07
N GLN A 120 10.93 0.55 -39.13
CA GLN A 120 10.16 1.80 -39.02
C GLN A 120 8.79 1.62 -38.38
N ARG A 121 8.23 0.41 -38.41
CA ARG A 121 7.14 -0.11 -37.57
C ARG A 121 6.66 -1.46 -38.10
N ASP A 122 6.13 -2.28 -37.21
CA ASP A 122 5.07 -3.25 -37.51
C ASP A 122 3.72 -2.78 -36.94
N LEU A 123 2.64 -3.50 -37.24
CA LEU A 123 1.26 -3.08 -36.87
C LEU A 123 0.70 -3.81 -35.65
N THR A 124 1.55 -4.51 -34.89
CA THR A 124 1.10 -5.30 -33.73
C THR A 124 0.63 -4.43 -32.57
N ASP A 125 1.11 -3.20 -32.48
CA ASP A 125 0.69 -2.18 -31.51
C ASP A 125 -0.76 -1.75 -31.69
N SER A 126 -1.26 -1.67 -32.93
CA SER A 126 -2.63 -1.22 -33.24
C SER A 126 -3.73 -2.03 -32.53
N THR A 127 -3.60 -3.35 -32.47
CA THR A 127 -4.57 -4.19 -31.72
C THR A 127 -4.32 -4.13 -30.22
N THR A 128 -3.05 -4.03 -29.79
CA THR A 128 -2.69 -3.89 -28.37
C THR A 128 -3.24 -2.60 -27.77
N LEU A 129 -3.11 -1.45 -28.43
CA LEU A 129 -3.57 -0.15 -27.95
C LEU A 129 -5.09 -0.08 -27.74
N ARG A 130 -5.87 -0.93 -28.43
CA ARG A 130 -7.33 -1.04 -28.21
C ARG A 130 -7.70 -1.66 -26.87
N ASN A 131 -6.72 -2.24 -26.16
CA ASN A 131 -6.89 -2.87 -24.86
C ASN A 131 -6.44 -2.00 -23.69
N MET A 132 -6.00 -0.76 -23.92
CA MET A 132 -5.62 0.16 -22.83
C MET A 132 -6.74 0.32 -21.79
N GLY A 133 -7.98 0.47 -22.27
CA GLY A 133 -9.16 0.59 -21.42
C GLY A 133 -9.44 -0.65 -20.56
N VAL A 134 -8.93 -1.83 -20.93
CA VAL A 134 -9.12 -3.06 -20.15
C VAL A 134 -8.33 -2.99 -18.84
N GLY A 135 -7.05 -2.62 -18.91
CA GLY A 135 -6.20 -2.48 -17.72
C GLY A 135 -6.70 -1.37 -16.77
N PHE A 136 -7.08 -0.22 -17.33
CA PHE A 136 -7.70 0.86 -16.56
C PHE A 136 -9.08 0.49 -16.00
N GLY A 137 -9.87 -0.28 -16.76
CA GLY A 137 -11.17 -0.77 -16.32
C GLY A 137 -11.09 -1.63 -15.07
N TYR A 138 -10.17 -2.59 -15.04
CA TYR A 138 -9.93 -3.40 -13.84
C TYR A 138 -9.47 -2.54 -12.65
N THR A 139 -8.58 -1.57 -12.89
CA THR A 139 -8.15 -0.62 -11.84
C THR A 139 -9.33 0.17 -11.27
N LEU A 140 -10.24 0.65 -12.13
CA LEU A 140 -11.41 1.41 -11.71
C LEU A 140 -12.41 0.56 -10.90
N ILE A 141 -12.60 -0.70 -11.29
CA ILE A 141 -13.43 -1.65 -10.53
C ILE A 141 -12.83 -1.83 -9.14
N ALA A 142 -11.52 -2.07 -9.05
CA ALA A 142 -10.81 -2.22 -7.79
C ALA A 142 -11.00 -1.01 -6.86
N ILE A 143 -10.75 0.20 -7.37
CA ILE A 143 -10.98 1.46 -6.62
C ILE A 143 -12.39 1.52 -6.03
N ARG A 144 -13.40 1.23 -6.84
CA ARG A 144 -14.80 1.28 -6.38
C ARG A 144 -15.09 0.23 -5.32
N SER A 145 -14.53 -0.96 -5.47
CA SER A 145 -14.68 -2.04 -4.49
C SER A 145 -13.99 -1.69 -3.18
N THR A 146 -12.75 -1.20 -3.17
CA THR A 146 -12.08 -0.73 -1.94
C THR A 146 -12.85 0.41 -1.26
N LEU A 147 -13.30 1.43 -2.02
CA LEU A 147 -14.09 2.53 -1.45
C LEU A 147 -15.41 2.04 -0.81
N LYS A 148 -16.06 1.06 -1.43
CA LYS A 148 -17.26 0.43 -0.87
C LYS A 148 -16.93 -0.34 0.41
N GLY A 149 -15.82 -1.10 0.43
CA GLY A 149 -15.34 -1.80 1.62
C GLY A 149 -15.01 -0.85 2.77
N LEU A 150 -14.32 0.25 2.49
CA LEU A 150 -14.03 1.32 3.45
C LEU A 150 -15.29 1.89 4.10
N GLY A 151 -16.36 2.07 3.33
CA GLY A 151 -17.66 2.51 3.85
C GLY A 151 -18.31 1.54 4.85
N LYS A 152 -17.88 0.27 4.89
CA LYS A 152 -18.43 -0.77 5.76
C LYS A 152 -17.61 -1.03 7.03
N LEU A 153 -16.39 -0.51 7.14
CA LEU A 153 -15.51 -0.77 8.29
C LEU A 153 -16.03 -0.09 9.56
N GLU A 154 -16.03 -0.85 10.66
CA GLU A 154 -16.29 -0.36 12.02
C GLU A 154 -15.19 -0.81 12.96
N LEU A 155 -14.55 0.15 13.64
CA LEU A 155 -13.45 -0.15 14.55
C LEU A 155 -13.93 -0.96 15.76
N ASN A 156 -13.24 -2.05 16.07
CA ASN A 156 -13.45 -2.83 17.27
C ASN A 156 -12.38 -2.50 18.32
N ALA A 157 -12.54 -1.35 18.98
CA ALA A 157 -11.57 -0.83 19.94
C ALA A 157 -11.32 -1.78 21.13
N GLU A 158 -12.35 -2.51 21.57
CA GLU A 158 -12.26 -3.49 22.65
C GLU A 158 -11.29 -4.62 22.30
N ARG A 159 -11.45 -5.22 21.11
CA ARG A 159 -10.57 -6.31 20.62
C ARG A 159 -9.11 -5.87 20.51
N LEU A 160 -8.87 -4.65 20.02
CA LEU A 160 -7.54 -4.05 19.93
C LEU A 160 -6.93 -3.86 21.33
N ALA A 161 -7.71 -3.33 22.27
CA ALA A 161 -7.26 -3.13 23.65
C ALA A 161 -6.94 -4.46 24.35
N GLU A 162 -7.76 -5.48 24.15
CA GLU A 162 -7.52 -6.84 24.67
C GLU A 162 -6.24 -7.45 24.11
N ASP A 163 -5.98 -7.32 22.81
CA ASP A 163 -4.75 -7.84 22.22
C ASP A 163 -3.52 -7.08 22.75
N LEU A 164 -3.58 -5.76 22.88
CA LEU A 164 -2.48 -4.99 23.47
C LEU A 164 -2.21 -5.41 24.93
N ASP A 165 -3.25 -5.55 25.75
CA ASP A 165 -3.11 -5.95 27.16
C ASP A 165 -2.59 -7.39 27.34
N ARG A 166 -2.70 -8.22 26.29
CA ARG A 166 -2.22 -9.60 26.29
C ARG A 166 -0.76 -9.77 25.89
N ASN A 167 -0.12 -8.73 25.38
CA ASN A 167 1.22 -8.76 24.77
C ASN A 167 2.17 -7.76 25.45
N TRP A 168 2.45 -7.92 26.75
CA TRP A 168 3.33 -7.02 27.51
C TRP A 168 4.81 -7.14 27.13
N GLU A 169 5.21 -8.23 26.47
CA GLU A 169 6.55 -8.46 25.95
C GLU A 169 7.04 -7.37 24.99
N VAL A 170 6.14 -6.63 24.33
CA VAL A 170 6.51 -5.50 23.45
C VAL A 170 7.22 -4.39 24.21
N LEU A 171 7.01 -4.27 25.53
CA LEU A 171 7.71 -3.30 26.37
C LEU A 171 9.16 -3.69 26.66
N ALA A 172 9.62 -4.87 26.23
CA ALA A 172 11.03 -5.23 26.32
C ALA A 172 11.93 -4.22 25.59
N GLU A 173 11.52 -3.76 24.40
CA GLU A 173 12.30 -2.81 23.60
C GLU A 173 12.55 -1.46 24.30
N PRO A 174 11.53 -0.73 24.81
CA PRO A 174 11.77 0.54 25.49
C PRO A 174 12.57 0.36 26.78
N ILE A 175 12.38 -0.74 27.51
CA ILE A 175 13.16 -1.05 28.70
C ILE A 175 14.64 -1.24 28.32
N GLN A 176 14.93 -2.11 27.35
CA GLN A 176 16.30 -2.33 26.86
C GLN A 176 16.97 -1.01 26.43
N THR A 177 16.21 -0.16 25.76
CA THR A 177 16.71 1.12 25.25
C THR A 177 17.11 2.06 26.38
N VAL A 178 16.30 2.14 27.44
CA VAL A 178 16.65 2.89 28.66
C VAL A 178 17.84 2.25 29.38
N MET A 179 17.94 0.91 29.41
CA MET A 179 19.09 0.23 29.98
C MET A 179 20.40 0.61 29.25
N ARG A 180 20.37 0.66 27.91
CA ARG A 180 21.50 1.11 27.09
C ARG A 180 21.85 2.57 27.35
N LYS A 181 20.85 3.45 27.46
CA LYS A 181 21.03 4.87 27.77
C LYS A 181 21.86 5.11 29.04
N VAL A 182 21.66 4.28 30.07
CA VAL A 182 22.38 4.41 31.36
C VAL A 182 23.67 3.59 31.42
N GLY A 183 24.09 2.98 30.29
CA GLY A 183 25.34 2.23 30.20
C GLY A 183 25.33 0.87 30.90
N MET A 184 24.18 0.23 31.08
CA MET A 184 24.14 -1.11 31.68
C MET A 184 24.62 -2.19 30.72
N ASP A 185 25.36 -3.17 31.27
CA ASP A 185 25.86 -4.32 30.54
C ASP A 185 24.75 -5.35 30.24
N HIS A 186 24.87 -5.95 29.05
CA HIS A 186 24.03 -7.05 28.57
C HIS A 186 22.50 -6.82 28.66
N PRO A 187 21.97 -5.67 28.20
CA PRO A 187 20.56 -5.34 28.36
C PRO A 187 19.63 -6.22 27.52
N TYR A 188 20.09 -6.67 26.35
CA TYR A 188 19.31 -7.56 25.48
C TYR A 188 19.22 -8.97 26.07
N GLU A 189 20.33 -9.49 26.60
CA GLU A 189 20.41 -10.83 27.18
C GLU A 189 19.52 -10.95 28.42
N ARG A 190 19.57 -9.95 29.31
CA ARG A 190 18.70 -9.88 30.51
C ARG A 190 17.21 -9.91 30.16
N LEU A 191 16.81 -9.23 29.08
CA LEU A 191 15.42 -9.24 28.61
C LEU A 191 15.05 -10.52 27.88
N LYS A 192 15.97 -11.08 27.09
CA LYS A 192 15.78 -12.37 26.42
C LYS A 192 15.53 -13.49 27.43
N GLU A 193 16.23 -13.49 28.57
CA GLU A 193 15.99 -14.45 29.64
C GLU A 193 14.59 -14.30 30.27
N LEU A 194 14.09 -13.06 30.37
CA LEU A 194 12.75 -12.76 30.89
C LEU A 194 11.63 -13.19 29.93
N THR A 195 11.81 -12.99 28.63
CA THR A 195 10.76 -13.16 27.61
C THR A 195 10.77 -14.52 26.90
N ARG A 196 11.87 -15.28 26.95
CA ARG A 196 12.02 -16.51 26.16
C ARG A 196 11.16 -17.66 26.69
N GLY A 197 10.20 -18.09 25.87
CA GLY A 197 9.40 -19.30 26.09
C GLY A 197 8.34 -19.17 27.20
N ARG A 198 8.04 -17.95 27.65
CA ARG A 198 7.02 -17.67 28.66
C ARG A 198 6.21 -16.44 28.27
N ARG A 199 4.92 -16.45 28.60
CA ARG A 199 4.08 -15.28 28.46
C ARG A 199 4.45 -14.27 29.55
N VAL A 200 4.70 -13.03 29.16
CA VAL A 200 5.06 -11.96 30.09
C VAL A 200 3.79 -11.21 30.47
N THR A 201 3.50 -11.13 31.77
CA THR A 201 2.37 -10.35 32.29
C THR A 201 2.82 -8.95 32.71
N ALA A 202 1.84 -8.08 32.97
CA ALA A 202 2.08 -6.75 33.52
C ALA A 202 2.91 -6.79 34.81
N GLU A 203 2.62 -7.75 35.70
CA GLU A 203 3.30 -7.94 36.97
C GLU A 203 4.76 -8.32 36.76
N ILE A 204 5.02 -9.33 35.91
CA ILE A 204 6.37 -9.80 35.58
C ILE A 204 7.21 -8.65 35.02
N MET A 205 6.64 -7.88 34.08
CA MET A 205 7.35 -6.76 33.47
C MET A 205 7.64 -5.63 34.47
N ARG A 206 6.67 -5.30 35.33
CA ARG A 206 6.84 -4.28 36.37
C ARG A 206 7.86 -4.69 37.43
N ASP A 207 7.85 -5.95 37.84
CA ASP A 207 8.81 -6.45 38.83
C ASP A 207 10.23 -6.49 38.28
N PHE A 208 10.39 -6.82 37.00
CA PHE A 208 11.66 -6.68 36.30
C PHE A 208 12.16 -5.22 36.34
N VAL A 209 11.33 -4.24 35.93
CA VAL A 209 11.69 -2.81 35.95
C VAL A 209 12.03 -2.32 37.37
N LYS A 210 11.32 -2.78 38.40
CA LYS A 210 11.62 -2.44 39.79
C LYS A 210 13.01 -2.92 40.21
N ALA A 211 13.40 -4.13 39.81
CA ALA A 211 14.68 -4.74 40.15
C ALA A 211 15.88 -4.09 39.44
N LEU A 212 15.67 -3.41 38.32
CA LEU A 212 16.77 -2.76 37.58
C LEU A 212 17.34 -1.55 38.35
N PRO A 213 18.68 -1.37 38.39
CA PRO A 213 19.32 -0.22 39.02
C PRO A 213 19.26 1.04 38.12
N LEU A 214 18.04 1.45 37.76
CA LEU A 214 17.78 2.64 36.93
C LEU A 214 17.61 3.92 37.78
N PRO A 215 17.96 5.10 37.23
CA PRO A 215 17.58 6.39 37.82
C PRO A 215 16.08 6.49 38.11
N LYS A 216 15.71 7.20 39.17
CA LYS A 216 14.31 7.28 39.64
C LYS A 216 13.34 7.72 38.55
N ASP A 217 13.69 8.73 37.77
CA ASP A 217 12.83 9.28 36.71
C ASP A 217 12.67 8.31 35.53
N ASP A 218 13.76 7.62 35.14
CA ASP A 218 13.74 6.59 34.11
C ASP A 218 12.87 5.41 34.53
N LYS A 219 13.05 4.92 35.76
CA LYS A 219 12.23 3.85 36.35
C LYS A 219 10.75 4.25 36.41
N ALA A 220 10.46 5.47 36.89
CA ALA A 220 9.08 5.96 36.99
C ALA A 220 8.39 6.07 35.62
N ARG A 221 9.11 6.47 34.57
CA ARG A 221 8.59 6.49 33.19
C ARG A 221 8.26 5.08 32.69
N LEU A 222 9.20 4.14 32.82
CA LEU A 222 8.99 2.75 32.39
C LEU A 222 7.84 2.08 33.14
N MET A 223 7.68 2.34 34.43
CA MET A 223 6.59 1.81 35.25
C MET A 223 5.19 2.32 34.84
N LYS A 224 5.12 3.46 34.14
CA LYS A 224 3.87 4.02 33.60
C LYS A 224 3.53 3.50 32.20
N LEU A 225 4.49 2.90 31.48
CA LEU A 225 4.23 2.39 30.14
C LEU A 225 3.29 1.18 30.19
N THR A 226 2.41 1.15 29.19
CA THR A 226 1.57 0.01 28.83
C THR A 226 1.75 -0.24 27.34
N PRO A 227 1.43 -1.44 26.82
CA PRO A 227 1.42 -1.68 25.39
C PRO A 227 0.58 -0.65 24.62
N SER A 228 -0.56 -0.23 25.19
CA SER A 228 -1.45 0.79 24.59
C SER A 228 -0.91 2.22 24.58
N THR A 229 0.06 2.55 25.44
CA THR A 229 0.67 3.89 25.50
C THR A 229 2.04 3.95 24.84
N TYR A 230 2.64 2.79 24.53
CA TYR A 230 3.89 2.68 23.79
C TYR A 230 3.66 2.77 22.27
N ILE A 231 3.13 3.92 21.82
CA ILE A 231 2.79 4.19 20.41
C ILE A 231 3.77 5.17 19.74
N GLY A 232 4.83 5.58 20.44
CA GLY A 232 5.83 6.51 19.94
C GLY A 232 5.22 7.81 19.39
N LEU A 233 5.52 8.12 18.13
CA LEU A 233 5.02 9.31 17.44
C LEU A 233 3.79 9.05 16.56
N ALA A 234 3.16 7.87 16.66
CA ALA A 234 2.11 7.43 15.73
C ALA A 234 0.99 8.46 15.56
N GLU A 235 0.41 8.97 16.65
CA GLU A 235 -0.66 9.98 16.59
C GLU A 235 -0.22 11.27 15.92
N LYS A 236 1.00 11.73 16.20
CA LYS A 236 1.54 12.96 15.61
C LYS A 236 1.74 12.80 14.11
N LEU A 237 2.32 11.67 13.67
CA LEU A 237 2.60 11.40 12.27
C LEU A 237 1.30 11.21 11.47
N ALA A 238 0.29 10.56 12.03
CA ALA A 238 -1.01 10.36 11.39
C ALA A 238 -1.75 11.67 11.08
N ARG A 239 -1.45 12.76 11.81
CA ARG A 239 -2.05 14.09 11.61
C ARG A 239 -1.25 15.01 10.68
N LEU A 240 -0.12 14.56 10.14
CA LEU A 240 0.68 15.34 9.19
C LEU A 240 0.17 15.23 7.74
N ALA A 241 -0.59 14.17 7.43
CA ALA A 241 -1.19 13.92 6.12
C ALA A 241 -2.50 14.70 5.96
#